data_AF-A0A377BA40-F1
#
_entry.id   AF-A0A377BA40-F1
#
_cell.length_a   1.000
_cell.length_b   1.000
_cell.length_c   1.000
_cell.angle_alpha   90.00
_cell.angle_beta   90.00
_cell.angle_gamma   90.00
#
_symmetry.space_group_name_H-M   'P 1'
#
loop_
_entity.id
_entity.type
_entity.pdbx_description
1 polymer ?
#
loop_
_entity_poly.entity_id
_entity_poly.type
_entity_poly.pdbx_seq_one_letter_code
_entity_poly.pdbx_strand_id
1 'polypeptide(L)'
;MAANDLDAGGRWLRLADGLFIPGKKGSICALILAQFVFVLLVWGAGKAATQLAQNGSALARTSLGSGFWLAAALALLACSDAIRRISTHPLWRWLLHMQIAIIPLWLLYSGTLNDLSLMKEYANRQDVFDDALAQHLTLLFGAVLPALVIGVPLGIWCYFSTARQGAIFSLLNVIQTVPSVALFGLLIAPLAALVTAFPWLGTLGIAGTGMTPALIALVLYALLPLVRGV
;
A
#
# COMPACT_ATOMS: atom_id res chain seq x y z
N MET A 1 -10.21 14.69 64.69
CA MET A 1 -9.10 15.20 63.85
C MET A 1 -8.60 14.04 62.98
N ALA A 2 -9.23 13.82 61.83
CA ALA A 2 -8.75 12.99 60.71
C ALA A 2 -9.90 12.82 59.70
N ALA A 3 -9.86 13.59 58.60
CA ALA A 3 -10.53 13.30 57.33
C ALA A 3 -10.33 14.49 56.39
N ASN A 4 -9.14 14.61 55.79
CA ASN A 4 -8.94 15.45 54.60
C ASN A 4 -7.62 15.07 53.94
N ASP A 5 -7.56 13.97 53.18
CA ASP A 5 -6.37 13.65 52.37
C ASP A 5 -6.61 12.58 51.27
N LEU A 6 -7.73 12.63 50.55
CA LEU A 6 -7.97 11.69 49.42
C LEU A 6 -8.32 12.35 48.07
N ASP A 7 -8.32 13.68 47.96
CA ASP A 7 -8.75 14.36 46.71
C ASP A 7 -7.61 14.78 45.77
N ALA A 8 -6.34 14.47 46.11
CA ALA A 8 -5.18 14.88 45.30
C ALA A 8 -4.86 13.91 44.14
N GLY A 9 -5.26 12.64 44.23
CA GLY A 9 -4.93 11.60 43.24
C GLY A 9 -5.74 11.67 41.93
N GLY A 10 -6.95 12.22 41.97
CA GLY A 10 -7.84 12.29 40.79
C GLY A 10 -7.55 13.45 39.84
N ARG A 11 -6.76 14.45 40.24
CA ARG A 11 -6.44 15.62 39.40
C ARG A 11 -5.35 15.35 38.36
N TRP A 12 -4.41 14.44 38.64
CA TRP A 12 -3.34 14.10 37.71
C TRP A 12 -3.83 13.24 36.53
N LEU A 13 -4.81 12.37 36.75
CA LEU A 13 -5.47 11.61 35.68
C LEU A 13 -6.25 12.53 34.73
N ARG A 14 -6.94 13.55 35.26
CA ARG A 14 -7.68 14.53 34.45
C ARG A 14 -6.80 15.46 33.60
N LEU A 15 -5.54 15.66 33.98
CA LEU A 15 -4.58 16.43 33.17
C LEU A 15 -4.03 15.60 32.00
N ALA A 16 -3.95 14.27 32.14
CA ALA A 16 -3.66 13.36 31.03
C ALA A 16 -4.87 13.19 30.10
N ASP A 17 -6.10 13.24 30.64
CA ASP A 17 -7.34 13.22 29.86
C ASP A 17 -7.57 14.51 29.05
N GLY A 18 -6.94 15.63 29.44
CA GLY A 18 -7.07 16.92 28.77
C GLY A 18 -6.52 16.96 27.33
N LEU A 19 -5.69 15.98 26.94
CA LEU A 19 -5.21 15.84 25.56
C LEU A 19 -6.21 15.07 24.66
N PHE A 20 -7.19 14.39 25.27
CA PHE A 20 -8.19 13.60 24.58
C PHE A 20 -9.57 14.14 24.90
N ILE A 21 -10.01 15.14 24.13
CA ILE A 21 -11.42 15.56 24.15
C ILE A 21 -12.27 14.31 23.88
N PRO A 22 -13.06 13.80 24.84
CA PRO A 22 -13.77 12.55 24.63
C PRO A 22 -14.88 12.75 23.58
N GLY A 23 -15.07 11.74 22.74
CA GLY A 23 -16.11 11.70 21.72
C GLY A 23 -15.72 12.27 20.35
N LYS A 24 -16.73 12.39 19.48
CA LYS A 24 -16.55 12.69 18.03
C LYS A 24 -15.80 14.00 17.77
N LYS A 25 -16.00 15.02 18.61
CA LYS A 25 -15.34 16.33 18.48
C LYS A 25 -13.83 16.24 18.67
N GLY A 26 -13.35 15.47 19.65
CA GLY A 26 -11.92 15.27 19.85
C GLY A 26 -11.26 14.48 18.73
N SER A 27 -11.97 13.50 18.18
CA SER A 27 -11.47 12.77 17.00
C SER A 27 -11.35 13.69 15.77
N ILE A 28 -12.27 14.64 15.60
CA ILE A 28 -12.17 15.67 14.54
C ILE A 28 -10.95 16.57 14.78
N CYS A 29 -10.74 17.07 16.00
CA CYS A 29 -9.56 17.87 16.32
C CYS A 29 -8.26 17.10 16.08
N ALA A 30 -8.20 15.83 16.49
CA ALA A 30 -7.06 14.95 16.26
C ALA A 30 -6.79 14.75 14.77
N LEU A 31 -7.83 14.54 13.95
CA LEU A 31 -7.70 14.44 12.50
C LEU A 31 -7.11 15.72 11.89
N ILE A 32 -7.65 16.89 12.27
CA ILE A 32 -7.18 18.20 11.76
C ILE A 32 -5.71 18.40 12.13
N LEU A 33 -5.33 18.15 13.38
CA LEU A 33 -3.96 18.31 13.85
C LEU A 33 -2.99 17.35 13.14
N ALA A 34 -3.35 16.07 13.06
CA ALA A 34 -2.52 15.06 12.39
C ALA A 34 -2.35 15.35 10.90
N GLN A 35 -3.42 15.78 10.23
CA GLN A 35 -3.37 16.19 8.83
C GLN A 35 -2.53 17.45 8.63
N PHE A 36 -2.64 18.43 9.55
CA PHE A 36 -1.80 19.62 9.51
C PHE A 36 -0.31 19.28 9.66
N VAL A 37 0.04 18.41 10.60
CA VAL A 37 1.42 17.90 10.75
C VAL A 37 1.89 17.20 9.48
N PHE A 38 1.07 16.34 8.88
CA PHE A 38 1.40 15.65 7.63
C PHE A 38 1.66 16.63 6.48
N VAL A 39 0.78 17.63 6.31
CA VAL A 39 0.94 18.68 5.29
C VAL A 39 2.21 19.50 5.52
N LEU A 40 2.49 19.90 6.75
CA LEU A 40 3.71 20.62 7.09
C LEU A 40 4.98 19.80 6.80
N LEU A 41 4.95 18.50 7.06
CA LEU A 41 6.06 17.59 6.73
C LEU A 41 6.30 17.56 5.22
N VAL A 42 5.26 17.39 4.40
CA VAL A 42 5.36 17.35 2.94
C VAL A 42 5.83 18.70 2.37
N TRP A 43 5.22 19.80 2.82
CA TRP A 43 5.62 21.14 2.39
C TRP A 43 7.05 21.48 2.81
N GLY A 44 7.42 21.16 4.05
CA GLY A 44 8.76 21.36 4.60
C GLY A 44 9.82 20.57 3.84
N ALA A 45 9.50 19.35 3.40
CA ALA A 45 10.38 18.56 2.54
C ALA A 45 10.64 19.24 1.18
N GLY A 46 9.61 19.81 0.54
CA GLY A 46 9.77 20.60 -0.68
C GLY A 46 10.64 21.83 -0.48
N LYS A 47 10.39 22.61 0.58
CA LYS A 47 11.20 23.80 0.91
C LYS A 47 12.65 23.46 1.24
N ALA A 48 12.89 22.40 2.00
CA ALA A 48 14.23 21.93 2.30
C ALA A 48 14.96 21.49 1.02
N ALA A 49 14.27 20.81 0.10
CA ALA A 49 14.83 20.41 -1.19
C ALA A 49 15.21 21.62 -2.06
N THR A 50 14.33 22.62 -2.17
CA THR A 50 14.62 23.87 -2.89
C THR A 50 15.80 24.64 -2.27
N GLN A 51 15.85 24.73 -0.94
CA GLN A 51 16.97 25.38 -0.26
C GLN A 51 18.30 24.66 -0.50
N LEU A 52 18.31 23.33 -0.46
CA LEU A 52 19.52 22.56 -0.76
C LEU A 52 19.92 22.63 -2.23
N ALA A 53 18.96 22.70 -3.14
CA ALA A 53 19.21 22.85 -4.57
C ALA A 53 19.82 24.23 -4.91
N GLN A 54 19.44 25.28 -4.18
CA GLN A 54 19.98 26.64 -4.37
C GLN A 54 21.36 26.84 -3.73
N ASN A 55 21.62 26.17 -2.58
CA ASN A 55 22.85 26.36 -1.80
C ASN A 55 23.92 25.27 -2.02
N GLY A 56 23.58 24.17 -2.69
CA GLY A 56 24.47 23.04 -2.99
C GLY A 56 24.79 22.89 -4.48
N SER A 57 25.49 21.82 -4.86
CA SER A 57 25.64 21.48 -6.28
C SER A 57 24.31 20.93 -6.82
N ALA A 58 23.98 21.24 -8.08
CA ALA A 58 22.74 20.80 -8.75
C ALA A 58 22.52 19.27 -8.77
N LEU A 59 23.53 18.48 -8.37
CA LEU A 59 23.54 17.02 -8.31
C LEU A 59 23.50 16.43 -6.89
N ALA A 60 23.38 17.25 -5.84
CA ALA A 60 23.20 16.75 -4.48
C ALA A 60 21.86 16.01 -4.37
N ARG A 61 21.90 14.67 -4.33
CA ARG A 61 20.72 13.81 -4.18
C ARG A 61 20.11 13.98 -2.78
N THR A 62 19.15 14.90 -2.66
CA THR A 62 18.37 15.07 -1.43
C THR A 62 17.28 14.00 -1.36
N SER A 63 17.56 12.90 -0.69
CA SER A 63 16.55 11.87 -0.41
C SER A 63 15.78 12.18 0.87
N LEU A 64 14.53 11.74 0.91
CA LEU A 64 13.72 11.77 2.13
C LEU A 64 14.28 10.72 3.10
N GLY A 65 14.81 11.18 4.23
CA GLY A 65 15.37 10.30 5.26
C GLY A 65 14.31 9.51 6.02
N SER A 66 14.75 8.53 6.82
CA SER A 66 13.87 7.67 7.64
C SER A 66 12.98 8.46 8.61
N GLY A 67 13.47 9.57 9.16
CA GLY A 67 12.70 10.44 10.05
C GLY A 67 11.46 11.05 9.38
N PHE A 68 11.56 11.44 8.10
CA PHE A 68 10.40 11.90 7.33
C PHE A 68 9.39 10.77 7.15
N TRP A 69 9.84 9.59 6.73
CA TRP A 69 8.96 8.45 6.49
C TRP A 69 8.25 7.98 7.77
N LEU A 70 8.97 7.92 8.89
CA LEU A 70 8.40 7.56 10.18
C LEU A 70 7.37 8.60 10.64
N ALA A 71 7.69 9.88 10.56
CA ALA A 71 6.77 10.95 10.94
C ALA A 71 5.52 10.99 10.05
N ALA A 72 5.69 10.80 8.73
CA ALA A 72 4.58 10.68 7.79
C ALA A 72 3.70 9.47 8.09
N ALA A 73 4.30 8.31 8.36
CA ALA A 73 3.57 7.09 8.72
C ALA A 73 2.77 7.27 10.02
N LEU A 74 3.35 7.87 11.06
CA LEU A 74 2.67 8.15 12.31
C LEU A 74 1.53 9.17 12.14
N ALA A 75 1.75 10.22 11.34
CA ALA A 75 0.71 11.21 11.06
C ALA A 75 -0.47 10.61 10.27
N LEU A 76 -0.19 9.78 9.26
CA LEU A 76 -1.21 9.07 8.49
C LEU A 76 -1.94 8.01 9.33
N LEU A 77 -1.24 7.32 10.23
CA LEU A 77 -1.85 6.37 11.16
C LEU A 77 -2.77 7.09 12.15
N ALA A 78 -2.35 8.23 12.69
CA ALA A 78 -3.18 9.08 13.56
C ALA A 78 -4.43 9.58 12.83
N CYS A 79 -4.30 10.00 11.56
CA CYS A 79 -5.46 10.34 10.73
C CYS A 79 -6.40 9.13 10.57
N SER A 80 -5.87 7.94 10.27
CA SER A 80 -6.69 6.74 10.08
C SER A 80 -7.43 6.33 11.35
N ASP A 81 -6.77 6.39 12.52
CA ASP A 81 -7.40 6.11 13.81
C ASP A 81 -8.52 7.11 14.12
N ALA A 82 -8.26 8.41 13.92
CA ALA A 82 -9.26 9.46 14.10
C ALA A 82 -10.47 9.27 13.18
N ILE A 83 -10.25 8.95 11.90
CA ILE A 83 -11.33 8.70 10.93
C ILE A 83 -12.19 7.50 11.34
N ARG A 84 -11.58 6.41 11.83
CA ARG A 84 -12.32 5.23 12.32
C ARG A 84 -13.24 5.57 13.51
N ARG A 85 -12.86 6.55 14.34
CA ARG A 85 -13.66 7.04 15.48
C ARG A 85 -14.75 8.05 15.08
N ILE A 86 -14.57 8.76 13.95
CA ILE A 86 -15.54 9.76 13.47
C ILE A 86 -16.74 9.13 12.76
N SER A 87 -16.51 8.09 11.96
CA SER A 87 -17.55 7.46 11.16
C SER A 87 -17.41 5.95 11.07
N THR A 88 -18.51 5.27 11.36
CA THR A 88 -18.68 3.84 11.16
C THR A 88 -19.15 3.50 9.74
N HIS A 89 -19.67 4.50 8.98
CA HIS A 89 -20.20 4.28 7.64
C HIS A 89 -19.06 4.13 6.61
N PRO A 90 -19.00 3.02 5.83
CA PRO A 90 -17.88 2.74 4.93
C PRO A 90 -17.60 3.84 3.90
N LEU A 91 -18.65 4.39 3.27
CA LEU A 91 -18.50 5.44 2.25
C LEU A 91 -17.86 6.72 2.82
N TRP A 92 -18.33 7.17 3.99
CA TRP A 92 -17.81 8.39 4.62
C TRP A 92 -16.37 8.19 5.11
N ARG A 93 -16.06 6.97 5.57
CA ARG A 93 -14.69 6.60 5.93
C ARG A 93 -13.75 6.70 4.73
N TRP A 94 -14.19 6.23 3.55
CA TRP A 94 -13.41 6.32 2.32
C TRP A 94 -13.21 7.77 1.87
N LEU A 95 -14.27 8.59 1.87
CA LEU A 95 -14.19 10.02 1.56
C LEU A 95 -13.22 10.78 2.48
N LEU A 96 -13.25 10.49 3.79
CA LEU A 96 -12.32 11.08 4.76
C LEU A 96 -10.86 10.65 4.57
N HIS A 97 -10.60 9.45 4.03
CA HIS A 97 -9.23 9.07 3.65
C HIS A 97 -8.81 9.78 2.35
N MET A 98 -9.71 9.87 1.36
CA MET A 98 -9.45 10.56 0.10
C MET A 98 -9.10 12.03 0.31
N GLN A 99 -9.74 12.72 1.25
CA GLN A 99 -9.46 14.15 1.49
C GLN A 99 -8.04 14.42 2.01
N ILE A 100 -7.38 13.44 2.66
CA ILE A 100 -6.00 13.60 3.17
C ILE A 100 -5.04 13.90 2.02
N ALA A 101 -5.28 13.33 0.84
CA ALA A 101 -4.43 13.47 -0.32
C ALA A 101 -4.58 14.83 -1.05
N ILE A 102 -5.66 15.59 -0.81
CA ILE A 102 -5.98 16.81 -1.57
C ILE A 102 -4.85 17.84 -1.48
N ILE A 103 -4.39 18.16 -0.26
CA ILE A 103 -3.35 19.18 -0.08
C ILE A 103 -1.98 18.71 -0.60
N PRO A 104 -1.49 17.49 -0.30
CA PRO A 104 -0.28 16.95 -0.92
C PRO A 104 -0.31 16.97 -2.46
N LEU A 105 -1.44 16.62 -3.08
CA LEU A 105 -1.61 16.66 -4.53
C LEU A 105 -1.57 18.09 -5.07
N TRP A 106 -2.19 19.03 -4.36
CA TRP A 106 -2.10 20.45 -4.71
C TRP A 106 -0.64 20.97 -4.60
N LEU A 107 0.10 20.59 -3.55
CA LEU A 107 1.51 20.93 -3.41
C LEU A 107 2.37 20.34 -4.54
N LEU A 108 2.08 19.10 -4.95
CA LEU A 108 2.72 18.47 -6.10
C LEU A 108 2.44 19.24 -7.40
N TYR A 109 1.17 19.55 -7.68
CA TYR A 109 0.76 20.28 -8.88
C TYR A 109 1.28 21.72 -8.93
N SER A 110 1.38 22.38 -7.77
CA SER A 110 1.95 23.74 -7.65
C SER A 110 3.44 23.82 -7.98
N GLY A 111 4.13 22.69 -8.13
CA GLY A 111 5.57 22.62 -8.37
C GLY A 111 6.43 22.80 -7.13
N THR A 112 5.83 22.95 -5.94
CA THR A 112 6.55 23.09 -4.65
C THR A 112 7.47 21.90 -4.36
N LEU A 113 7.19 20.74 -4.96
CA LEU A 113 7.90 19.48 -4.76
C LEU A 113 8.91 19.16 -5.88
N ASN A 114 9.04 20.01 -6.91
CA ASN A 114 9.84 19.74 -8.11
C ASN A 114 11.34 19.58 -7.82
N ASP A 115 11.84 20.20 -6.75
CA ASP A 115 13.24 20.12 -6.38
C ASP A 115 13.63 18.81 -5.68
N LEU A 116 12.65 18.00 -5.26
CA LEU A 116 12.91 16.69 -4.68
C LEU A 116 13.65 15.81 -5.68
N SER A 117 14.64 15.05 -5.18
CA SER A 117 15.43 14.14 -6.03
C SER A 117 14.57 13.15 -6.81
N LEU A 118 13.43 12.72 -6.24
CA LEU A 118 12.48 11.83 -6.91
C LEU A 118 11.82 12.50 -8.12
N MET A 119 11.39 13.76 -7.99
CA MET A 119 10.73 14.49 -9.07
C MET A 119 11.71 14.83 -10.19
N LYS A 120 12.96 15.16 -9.84
CA LYS A 120 14.04 15.36 -10.82
C LYS A 120 14.37 14.08 -11.58
N GLU A 121 14.46 12.94 -10.89
CA GLU A 121 14.72 11.65 -11.54
C GLU A 121 13.55 11.22 -12.43
N TYR A 122 12.31 11.43 -11.97
CA TYR A 122 11.11 11.18 -12.77
C TYR A 122 11.12 12.02 -14.05
N ALA A 123 11.37 13.33 -13.95
CA ALA A 123 11.45 14.21 -15.10
C ALA A 123 12.57 13.83 -16.08
N ASN A 124 13.68 13.27 -15.59
CA ASN A 124 14.82 12.87 -16.41
C ASN A 124 14.69 11.45 -17.02
N ARG A 125 13.87 10.58 -16.45
CA ARG A 125 13.67 9.18 -16.89
C ARG A 125 12.21 8.85 -17.16
N GLN A 126 11.43 9.82 -17.60
CA GLN A 126 9.98 9.67 -17.72
C GLN A 126 9.60 8.43 -18.56
N ASP A 127 10.25 8.22 -19.71
CA ASP A 127 9.99 7.07 -20.58
C ASP A 127 10.14 5.73 -19.85
N VAL A 128 11.17 5.58 -19.00
CA VAL A 128 11.40 4.37 -18.20
C VAL A 128 10.30 4.16 -17.16
N PHE A 129 9.81 5.24 -16.55
CA PHE A 129 8.69 5.17 -15.60
C PHE A 129 7.38 4.82 -16.30
N ASP A 130 7.12 5.43 -17.46
CA ASP A 130 5.90 5.20 -18.23
C ASP A 130 5.87 3.76 -18.77
N ASP A 131 6.98 3.24 -19.28
CA ASP A 131 7.14 1.83 -19.67
C ASP A 131 6.95 0.88 -18.48
N ALA A 132 7.55 1.19 -17.33
CA ALA A 132 7.41 0.38 -16.12
C ALA A 132 5.96 0.40 -15.60
N LEU A 133 5.28 1.55 -15.67
CA LEU A 133 3.87 1.67 -15.29
C LEU A 133 2.98 0.87 -16.25
N ALA A 134 3.21 0.96 -17.56
CA ALA A 134 2.50 0.17 -18.56
C ALA A 134 2.70 -1.33 -18.34
N GLN A 135 3.94 -1.77 -18.06
CA GLN A 135 4.24 -3.15 -17.71
C GLN A 135 3.55 -3.59 -16.41
N HIS A 136 3.56 -2.73 -15.39
CA HIS A 136 2.87 -2.99 -14.12
C HIS A 136 1.36 -3.17 -14.32
N LEU A 137 0.72 -2.27 -15.08
CA LEU A 137 -0.71 -2.38 -15.41
C LEU A 137 -1.01 -3.63 -16.24
N THR A 138 -0.14 -3.96 -17.19
CA THR A 138 -0.26 -5.19 -18.01
C THR A 138 -0.22 -6.44 -17.13
N LEU A 139 0.73 -6.53 -16.19
CA LEU A 139 0.81 -7.62 -15.23
C LEU A 139 -0.37 -7.64 -14.26
N LEU A 140 -0.79 -6.48 -13.77
CA LEU A 140 -1.92 -6.33 -12.85
C LEU A 140 -3.21 -6.87 -13.48
N PHE A 141 -3.61 -6.33 -14.63
CA PHE A 141 -4.83 -6.77 -15.30
C PHE A 141 -4.69 -8.20 -15.85
N GLY A 142 -3.52 -8.53 -16.37
CA GLY A 142 -3.19 -9.87 -16.88
C GLY A 142 -3.25 -10.95 -15.79
N ALA A 143 -3.03 -10.62 -14.53
CA ALA A 143 -3.14 -11.56 -13.41
C ALA A 143 -4.52 -11.53 -12.75
N VAL A 144 -5.10 -10.34 -12.53
CA VAL A 144 -6.38 -10.19 -11.82
C VAL A 144 -7.54 -10.83 -12.59
N LEU A 145 -7.61 -10.64 -13.90
CA LEU A 145 -8.72 -11.17 -14.70
C LEU A 145 -8.75 -12.72 -14.67
N PRO A 146 -7.66 -13.45 -14.98
CA PRO A 146 -7.66 -14.91 -14.85
C PRO A 146 -7.84 -15.38 -13.41
N ALA A 147 -7.27 -14.67 -12.43
CA ALA A 147 -7.44 -15.04 -11.03
C ALA A 147 -8.90 -14.95 -10.58
N LEU A 148 -9.67 -13.97 -11.05
CA LEU A 148 -11.12 -13.89 -10.80
C LEU A 148 -11.88 -15.01 -11.52
N VAL A 149 -11.60 -15.22 -12.81
CA VAL A 149 -12.24 -16.26 -13.63
C VAL A 149 -12.02 -17.66 -13.07
N ILE A 150 -10.86 -17.93 -12.46
CA ILE A 150 -10.55 -19.23 -11.83
C ILE A 150 -10.99 -19.26 -10.37
N GLY A 151 -10.63 -18.24 -9.60
CA GLY A 151 -10.78 -18.20 -8.15
C GLY A 151 -12.23 -18.11 -7.70
N VAL A 152 -13.08 -17.34 -8.39
CA VAL A 152 -14.50 -17.20 -8.00
C VAL A 152 -15.26 -18.52 -8.20
N PRO A 153 -15.23 -19.19 -9.37
CA PRO A 153 -15.87 -20.50 -9.52
C PRO A 153 -15.29 -21.55 -8.58
N LEU A 154 -13.98 -21.53 -8.34
CA LEU A 154 -13.32 -22.46 -7.41
C LEU A 154 -13.79 -22.22 -5.95
N GLY A 155 -13.95 -20.96 -5.54
CA GLY A 155 -14.53 -20.58 -4.24
C GLY A 155 -15.98 -21.07 -4.10
N ILE A 156 -16.83 -20.79 -5.09
CA ILE A 156 -18.22 -21.28 -5.13
C ILE A 156 -18.25 -22.80 -5.07
N TRP A 157 -17.36 -23.50 -5.77
CA TRP A 157 -17.33 -24.97 -5.76
C TRP A 157 -16.88 -25.54 -4.41
N CYS A 158 -15.94 -24.88 -3.72
CA CYS A 158 -15.54 -25.21 -2.36
C CYS A 158 -16.67 -25.01 -1.35
N TYR A 159 -17.52 -24.00 -1.53
CA TYR A 159 -18.66 -23.73 -0.65
C TYR A 159 -19.60 -24.94 -0.50
N PHE A 160 -19.76 -25.74 -1.56
CA PHE A 160 -20.64 -26.90 -1.55
C PHE A 160 -20.03 -28.18 -0.94
N SER A 161 -18.77 -28.20 -0.50
CA SER A 161 -18.16 -29.40 0.13
C SER A 161 -16.93 -29.08 0.99
N THR A 162 -17.02 -29.42 2.27
CA THR A 162 -15.93 -29.25 3.26
C THR A 162 -14.69 -30.09 2.92
N ALA A 163 -14.87 -31.28 2.33
CA ALA A 163 -13.75 -32.14 1.91
C ALA A 163 -12.93 -31.50 0.78
N ARG A 164 -13.59 -30.90 -0.22
CA ARG A 164 -12.91 -30.19 -1.32
C ARG A 164 -12.20 -28.94 -0.83
N GLN A 165 -12.85 -28.20 0.07
CA GLN A 165 -12.30 -27.00 0.68
C GLN A 165 -10.97 -27.28 1.38
N GLY A 166 -10.90 -28.32 2.21
CA GLY A 166 -9.69 -28.70 2.93
C GLY A 166 -8.51 -28.98 2.00
N ALA A 167 -8.73 -29.77 0.95
CA ALA A 167 -7.69 -30.11 -0.02
C ALA A 167 -7.20 -28.89 -0.81
N ILE A 168 -8.12 -28.10 -1.37
CA ILE A 168 -7.79 -26.92 -2.18
C ILE A 168 -7.09 -25.85 -1.34
N PHE A 169 -7.56 -25.60 -0.11
CA PHE A 169 -6.96 -24.58 0.76
C PHE A 169 -5.57 -25.00 1.21
N SER A 170 -5.34 -26.30 1.43
CA SER A 170 -4.02 -26.82 1.77
C SER A 170 -3.03 -26.61 0.61
N LEU A 171 -3.42 -26.97 -0.62
CA LEU A 171 -2.59 -26.76 -1.82
C LEU A 171 -2.26 -25.28 -2.02
N LEU A 172 -3.29 -24.42 -2.00
CA LEU A 172 -3.12 -22.99 -2.20
C LEU A 172 -2.29 -22.33 -1.08
N ASN A 173 -2.37 -22.83 0.15
CA ASN A 173 -1.48 -22.40 1.24
C ASN A 173 -0.03 -22.78 0.96
N VAL A 174 0.23 -24.01 0.51
CA VAL A 174 1.60 -24.47 0.18
C VAL A 174 2.21 -23.59 -0.90
N ILE A 175 1.45 -23.22 -1.92
CA ILE A 175 1.95 -22.33 -2.98
C ILE A 175 2.34 -20.96 -2.41
N GLN A 176 1.53 -20.41 -1.50
CA GLN A 176 1.81 -19.09 -0.92
C GLN A 176 3.00 -19.05 0.05
N THR A 177 3.42 -20.19 0.60
CA THR A 177 4.62 -20.25 1.45
C THR A 177 5.92 -20.28 0.65
N VAL A 178 5.87 -20.62 -0.65
CA VAL A 178 7.05 -20.61 -1.52
C VAL A 178 7.38 -19.16 -1.88
N PRO A 179 8.57 -18.62 -1.56
CA PRO A 179 8.92 -17.24 -1.92
C PRO A 179 8.72 -16.97 -3.41
N SER A 180 8.18 -15.81 -3.77
CA SER A 180 7.83 -15.48 -5.16
C SER A 180 9.00 -15.62 -6.13
N VAL A 181 10.22 -15.23 -5.72
CA VAL A 181 11.45 -15.40 -6.52
C VAL A 181 11.77 -16.88 -6.77
N ALA A 182 11.53 -17.76 -5.80
CA ALA A 182 11.76 -19.19 -5.92
C ALA A 182 10.68 -19.87 -6.79
N LEU A 183 9.41 -19.48 -6.62
CA LEU A 183 8.32 -19.95 -7.47
C LEU A 183 8.56 -19.57 -8.93
N PHE A 184 9.02 -18.34 -9.18
CA PHE A 184 9.42 -17.89 -10.51
C PHE A 184 10.52 -18.78 -11.09
N GLY A 185 11.61 -19.02 -10.33
CA GLY A 185 12.69 -19.92 -10.74
C GLY A 185 12.24 -21.36 -11.00
N LEU A 186 11.36 -21.90 -10.15
CA LEU A 186 10.76 -23.23 -10.29
C LEU A 186 9.96 -23.35 -11.60
N LEU A 187 9.28 -22.29 -12.02
CA LEU A 187 8.45 -22.26 -13.23
C LEU A 187 9.28 -22.19 -14.52
N ILE A 188 10.52 -21.69 -14.48
CA ILE A 188 11.34 -21.51 -15.70
C ILE A 188 11.56 -22.82 -16.44
N ALA A 189 12.11 -23.83 -15.75
CA ALA A 189 12.47 -25.10 -16.39
C ALA A 189 11.24 -25.89 -16.91
N PRO A 190 10.14 -26.03 -16.16
CA PRO A 190 8.91 -26.66 -16.65
C PRO A 190 8.28 -25.93 -17.84
N LEU A 191 8.19 -24.60 -17.80
CA LEU A 191 7.62 -23.85 -18.94
C LEU A 191 8.52 -23.93 -20.17
N ALA A 192 9.85 -23.86 -20.01
CA ALA A 192 10.78 -24.05 -21.12
C ALA A 192 10.61 -25.44 -21.75
N ALA A 193 10.56 -26.49 -20.92
CA ALA A 193 10.31 -27.86 -21.40
C ALA A 193 8.94 -27.99 -22.09
N LEU A 194 7.91 -27.34 -21.57
CA LEU A 194 6.56 -27.35 -22.16
C LEU A 194 6.54 -26.71 -23.55
N VAL A 195 7.21 -25.56 -23.73
CA VAL A 195 7.31 -24.88 -25.03
C VAL A 195 8.14 -25.69 -26.01
N THR A 196 9.19 -26.40 -25.55
CA THR A 196 9.93 -27.33 -26.43
C THR A 196 9.10 -28.52 -26.88
N ALA A 197 8.22 -29.04 -26.02
CA ALA A 197 7.34 -30.16 -26.35
C ALA A 197 6.18 -29.73 -27.26
N PHE A 198 5.68 -28.50 -27.09
CA PHE A 198 4.56 -27.94 -27.84
C PHE A 198 4.91 -26.57 -28.42
N PRO A 199 5.60 -26.52 -29.58
CA PRO A 199 6.12 -25.27 -30.14
C PRO A 199 5.06 -24.21 -30.43
N TRP A 200 3.82 -24.62 -30.69
CA TRP A 200 2.70 -23.69 -30.90
C TRP A 200 2.41 -22.83 -29.66
N LEU A 201 2.73 -23.28 -28.45
CA LEU A 201 2.61 -22.44 -27.23
C LEU A 201 3.53 -21.22 -27.29
N GLY A 202 4.71 -21.36 -27.90
CA GLY A 202 5.63 -20.24 -28.12
C GLY A 202 5.03 -19.16 -29.02
N THR A 203 4.19 -19.54 -30.00
CA THR A 203 3.48 -18.58 -30.87
C THR A 203 2.41 -17.77 -30.14
N LEU A 204 1.92 -18.28 -28.99
CA LEU A 204 1.01 -17.59 -28.09
C LEU A 204 1.74 -16.71 -27.05
N GLY A 205 3.07 -16.60 -27.13
CA GLY A 205 3.87 -15.81 -26.20
C GLY A 205 4.14 -16.51 -24.85
N ILE A 206 3.92 -17.83 -24.76
CA ILE A 206 4.31 -18.62 -23.59
C ILE A 206 5.82 -18.87 -23.67
N ALA A 207 6.53 -18.43 -22.64
CA ALA A 207 7.97 -18.63 -22.53
C ALA A 207 8.36 -19.09 -21.12
N GLY A 208 9.51 -19.78 -21.01
CA GLY A 208 10.10 -20.15 -19.73
C GLY A 208 10.51 -18.94 -18.88
N THR A 209 10.72 -17.76 -19.48
CA THR A 209 11.19 -16.56 -18.80
C THR A 209 10.33 -15.35 -19.13
N GLY A 210 10.40 -14.31 -18.31
CA GLY A 210 9.70 -13.04 -18.55
C GLY A 210 8.26 -13.04 -18.01
N MET A 211 7.31 -12.57 -18.81
CA MET A 211 5.95 -12.27 -18.37
C MET A 211 5.13 -13.52 -18.00
N THR A 212 5.30 -14.63 -18.71
CA THR A 212 4.49 -15.84 -18.50
C THR A 212 4.62 -16.42 -17.08
N PRO A 213 5.84 -16.75 -16.59
CA PRO A 213 5.99 -17.23 -15.21
C PRO A 213 5.57 -16.18 -14.17
N ALA A 214 5.73 -14.88 -14.45
CA ALA A 214 5.27 -13.82 -13.56
C ALA A 214 3.73 -13.83 -13.42
N LEU A 215 3.02 -13.90 -14.54
CA LEU A 215 1.56 -13.96 -14.56
C LEU A 215 1.03 -15.22 -13.85
N ILE A 216 1.63 -16.38 -14.12
CA ILE A 216 1.23 -17.63 -13.45
C ILE A 216 1.42 -17.50 -11.93
N ALA A 217 2.59 -17.01 -11.49
CA ALA A 217 2.85 -16.81 -10.07
C ALA A 217 1.85 -15.83 -9.43
N LEU A 218 1.58 -14.70 -10.07
CA LEU A 218 0.62 -13.71 -9.59
C LEU A 218 -0.80 -14.27 -9.49
N VAL A 219 -1.24 -15.03 -10.49
CA VAL A 219 -2.55 -15.71 -10.47
C VAL A 219 -2.62 -16.68 -9.30
N LEU A 220 -1.64 -17.58 -9.17
CA LEU A 220 -1.61 -18.58 -8.10
C LEU A 220 -1.64 -17.96 -6.70
N TYR A 221 -0.93 -16.85 -6.50
CA TYR A 221 -0.94 -16.10 -5.25
C TYR A 221 -2.29 -15.44 -4.98
N ALA A 222 -2.95 -14.90 -6.00
CA ALA A 222 -4.26 -14.27 -5.88
C ALA A 222 -5.39 -15.28 -5.61
N LEU A 223 -5.20 -16.57 -5.94
CA LEU A 223 -6.26 -17.58 -5.79
C LEU A 223 -6.70 -17.77 -4.34
N LEU A 224 -5.80 -17.89 -3.36
CA LEU A 224 -6.23 -18.23 -2.00
C LEU A 224 -7.08 -17.15 -1.33
N PRO A 225 -6.70 -15.84 -1.37
CA PRO A 225 -7.55 -14.80 -0.83
C PRO A 225 -8.91 -14.73 -1.54
N LEU A 226 -8.96 -14.92 -2.86
CA LEU A 226 -10.20 -14.91 -3.64
C LEU A 226 -11.11 -16.07 -3.27
N VAL A 227 -10.58 -17.29 -3.28
CA VAL A 227 -11.32 -18.52 -2.95
C VAL A 227 -11.83 -18.49 -1.50
N ARG A 228 -11.09 -17.86 -0.57
CA ARG A 228 -11.52 -17.68 0.84
C ARG A 228 -12.54 -16.55 1.04
N GLY A 229 -12.58 -15.58 0.12
CA GLY A 229 -13.44 -14.41 0.22
C GLY A 229 -14.84 -14.59 -0.36
N VAL A 230 -15.07 -15.70 -1.08
CA VAL A 230 -16.36 -16.11 -1.66
C VAL A 230 -17.06 -17.07 -0.71
#